data_AF-A0A353ETR4-F1
#
_entry.id   AF-A0A353ETR4-F1
#
_cell.length_a   1.000
_cell.length_b   1.000
_cell.length_c   1.000
_cell.angle_alpha   90.00
_cell.angle_beta   90.00
_cell.angle_gamma   90.00
#
_symmetry.space_group_name_H-M   'P 1'
#
loop_
_entity.id
_entity.type
_entity.pdbx_description
1 polymer ?
#
loop_
_entity_poly.entity_id
_entity_poly.type
_entity_poly.pdbx_seq_one_letter_code
_entity_poly.pdbx_strand_id
1 'polypeptide(L)'
;MSPSPSSANPKNGNPSTAGYPRIERLVETEQFEELNESFGKVYQELEKISQLKSGLGKGKLAAKAMKAIDLTMDLFKELLKIKYQMVEMADKTKDPK
;
A
#
# COMPACT_ATOMS: atom_id res chain seq x y z
N MET A 1 -35.48 -8.03 -41.63
CA MET A 1 -34.71 -7.39 -40.54
C MET A 1 -34.19 -8.51 -39.68
N SER A 2 -32.90 -8.80 -39.76
CA SER A 2 -32.23 -9.82 -38.95
C SER A 2 -31.16 -9.11 -38.14
N PRO A 3 -31.22 -9.10 -36.80
CA PRO A 3 -30.10 -8.62 -36.01
C PRO A 3 -29.04 -9.73 -35.93
N SER A 4 -27.86 -9.44 -36.48
CA SER A 4 -26.67 -10.29 -36.33
C SER A 4 -26.26 -10.42 -34.86
N PRO A 5 -25.74 -11.57 -34.43
CA PRO A 5 -25.27 -11.76 -33.06
C PRO A 5 -23.98 -10.96 -32.83
N SER A 6 -24.03 -10.03 -31.89
CA SER A 6 -22.86 -9.30 -31.39
C SER A 6 -21.90 -10.31 -30.75
N SER A 7 -20.73 -10.49 -31.36
CA SER A 7 -19.66 -11.31 -30.80
C SER A 7 -19.18 -10.67 -29.48
N ALA A 8 -19.57 -11.29 -28.37
CA ALA A 8 -19.01 -10.98 -27.07
C ALA A 8 -17.52 -11.35 -27.09
N ASN A 9 -16.68 -10.33 -27.21
CA ASN A 9 -15.24 -10.44 -27.01
C ASN A 9 -15.00 -10.93 -25.57
N PRO A 10 -14.32 -12.07 -25.32
CA PRO A 10 -14.00 -12.46 -23.96
C PRO A 10 -12.98 -11.45 -23.44
N LYS A 11 -13.45 -10.51 -22.60
CA LYS A 11 -12.56 -9.70 -21.78
C LYS A 11 -11.69 -10.67 -21.00
N ASN A 12 -10.40 -10.71 -21.35
CA ASN A 12 -9.36 -11.33 -20.53
C ASN A 12 -9.65 -10.99 -19.07
N GLY A 13 -9.93 -12.02 -18.27
CA GLY A 13 -10.20 -11.88 -16.86
C GLY A 13 -9.01 -11.20 -16.21
N ASN A 14 -9.19 -9.96 -15.79
CA ASN A 14 -8.21 -9.29 -14.95
C ASN A 14 -8.14 -10.09 -13.65
N PRO A 15 -6.95 -10.55 -13.23
CA PRO A 15 -6.81 -11.22 -11.95
C PRO A 15 -7.27 -10.24 -10.88
N SER A 16 -8.15 -10.70 -10.00
CA SER A 16 -8.81 -10.00 -8.91
C SER A 16 -7.92 -8.93 -8.26
N THR A 17 -7.99 -7.68 -8.74
CA THR A 17 -7.43 -6.53 -8.02
C THR A 17 -8.28 -6.37 -6.78
N ALA A 18 -7.68 -6.48 -5.59
CA ALA A 18 -8.38 -6.28 -4.31
C ALA A 18 -9.01 -4.87 -4.17
N GLY A 19 -8.79 -3.99 -5.16
CA GLY A 19 -9.58 -2.79 -5.38
C GLY A 19 -9.06 -1.59 -4.61
N TYR A 20 -7.74 -1.51 -4.39
CA TYR A 20 -7.10 -0.38 -3.72
C TYR A 20 -6.18 0.40 -4.68
N PRO A 21 -6.73 1.14 -5.67
CA PRO A 21 -5.93 1.78 -6.73
C PRO A 21 -4.82 2.70 -6.23
N ARG A 22 -5.03 3.35 -5.09
CA ARG A 22 -4.02 4.23 -4.48
C ARG A 22 -2.83 3.45 -3.93
N ILE A 23 -3.07 2.30 -3.30
CA ILE A 23 -2.03 1.45 -2.73
C ILE A 23 -1.26 0.76 -3.85
N GLU A 24 -1.98 0.24 -4.85
CA GLU A 24 -1.38 -0.36 -6.05
C GLU A 24 -0.46 0.64 -6.74
N ARG A 25 -0.94 1.88 -6.99
CA ARG A 25 -0.12 2.94 -7.56
C ARG A 25 1.12 3.24 -6.71
N LEU A 26 1.01 3.35 -5.39
CA LEU A 26 2.16 3.60 -4.51
C LEU A 26 3.22 2.49 -4.61
N VAL A 27 2.79 1.22 -4.66
CA VAL A 27 3.72 0.08 -4.80
C VAL A 27 4.33 0.05 -6.21
N GLU A 28 3.57 0.37 -7.24
CA GLU A 28 4.04 0.42 -8.62
C GLU A 28 5.05 1.55 -8.86
N THR A 29 4.72 2.78 -8.45
CA THR A 29 5.51 3.98 -8.73
C THR A 29 6.59 4.25 -7.69
N GLU A 30 6.47 3.64 -6.51
CA GLU A 30 7.37 3.83 -5.36
C GLU A 30 7.46 5.28 -4.86
N GLN A 31 6.47 6.11 -5.20
CA GLN A 31 6.39 7.51 -4.80
C GLN A 31 5.79 7.64 -3.40
N PHE A 32 6.62 7.44 -2.37
CA PHE A 32 6.21 7.48 -0.96
C PHE A 32 6.45 8.83 -0.28
N GLU A 33 6.96 9.85 -0.99
CA GLU A 33 7.40 11.12 -0.41
C GLU A 33 6.27 11.83 0.34
N GLU A 34 5.13 12.04 -0.32
CA GLU A 34 3.96 12.71 0.27
C GLU A 34 3.42 11.93 1.48
N LEU A 35 3.41 10.59 1.38
CA LEU A 35 2.96 9.72 2.46
C LEU A 35 3.89 9.81 3.67
N ASN A 36 5.21 9.73 3.44
CA ASN A 36 6.24 9.82 4.47
C ASN A 36 6.20 11.18 5.16
N GLU A 37 6.02 12.26 4.40
CA GLU A 37 5.90 13.61 4.95
C GLU A 37 4.64 13.73 5.83
N SER A 38 3.50 13.25 5.34
CA SER A 38 2.24 13.28 6.07
C SER A 38 2.29 12.46 7.35
N PHE A 39 2.77 11.21 7.25
CA PHE A 39 2.91 10.33 8.42
C PHE A 39 3.93 10.87 9.41
N GLY A 40 5.06 11.41 8.95
CA GLY A 40 6.07 12.01 9.83
C GLY A 40 5.51 13.19 10.63
N LYS A 41 4.77 14.09 9.98
CA LYS A 41 4.10 15.23 10.66
C LYS A 41 3.10 14.73 11.70
N VAL A 42 2.23 13.79 11.33
CA VAL A 42 1.22 13.24 12.23
C VAL A 42 1.88 12.50 13.39
N TYR A 43 2.94 11.74 13.14
CA TYR A 43 3.67 10.99 14.16
C TYR A 43 4.26 11.92 15.22
N GLN A 44 4.88 13.03 14.81
CA GLN A 44 5.43 14.03 15.73
C GLN A 44 4.34 14.67 16.62
N GLU A 45 3.17 14.96 16.06
CA GLU A 45 2.05 15.50 16.84
C GLU A 45 1.47 14.47 17.81
N LEU A 46 1.35 13.21 17.38
CA LEU A 46 0.92 12.11 18.24
C LEU A 46 1.91 11.84 19.37
N GLU A 47 3.20 11.93 19.09
CA GLU A 47 4.26 11.76 20.10
C GLU A 47 4.10 12.80 21.22
N LYS A 48 3.93 14.09 20.86
CA LYS A 48 3.67 15.16 21.84
C LYS A 48 2.45 14.83 22.70
N ILE A 49 1.35 14.41 22.10
CA ILE A 49 0.11 14.05 22.81
C ILE A 49 0.32 12.83 23.72
N SER A 50 1.09 11.84 23.27
CA SER A 50 1.37 10.61 24.02
C SER A 50 2.13 10.87 25.33
N GLN A 51 2.97 11.91 25.35
CA GLN A 51 3.81 12.29 26.49
C GLN A 51 3.11 13.21 27.50
N LEU A 52 1.92 13.75 27.17
CA LEU A 52 1.17 14.61 28.08
C LEU A 52 0.68 13.82 29.31
N LYS A 53 1.04 14.31 30.51
CA LYS A 53 0.63 13.71 31.79
C LYS A 53 -0.86 13.93 32.10
N SER A 54 -1.52 14.89 31.45
CA SER A 54 -2.96 15.16 31.59
C SER A 54 -3.75 14.43 30.51
N GLY A 55 -4.69 13.58 30.92
CA GLY A 55 -5.58 12.84 30.00
C GLY A 55 -5.06 11.47 29.58
N LEU A 56 -4.89 10.57 30.56
CA LEU A 56 -4.45 9.16 30.42
C LEU A 56 -5.08 8.41 29.23
N GLY A 57 -6.33 8.72 28.86
CA GLY A 57 -7.00 8.13 27.70
C GLY A 57 -6.46 8.62 26.35
N LYS A 58 -6.16 9.91 26.23
CA LYS A 58 -5.64 10.51 24.98
C LYS A 58 -4.23 10.03 24.67
N GLY A 59 -3.37 9.93 25.69
CA GLY A 59 -2.01 9.44 25.51
C GLY A 59 -1.96 7.99 25.01
N LYS A 60 -2.84 7.12 25.56
CA LYS A 60 -2.99 5.74 25.09
C LYS A 60 -3.51 5.65 23.65
N LEU A 61 -4.48 6.49 23.28
CA LEU A 61 -4.99 6.53 21.92
C LEU A 61 -3.93 7.03 20.94
N ALA A 62 -3.12 8.03 21.33
CA ALA A 62 -2.03 8.52 20.51
C ALA A 62 -0.95 7.45 20.28
N ALA A 63 -0.54 6.73 21.32
CA ALA A 63 0.39 5.61 21.19
C ALA A 63 -0.16 4.49 20.28
N LYS A 64 -1.47 4.21 20.36
CA LYS A 64 -2.12 3.25 19.45
C LYS A 64 -2.11 3.72 17.99
N ALA A 65 -2.33 5.01 17.75
CA ALA A 65 -2.27 5.58 16.41
C ALA A 65 -0.86 5.55 15.83
N MET A 66 0.16 5.87 16.62
CA MET A 66 1.58 5.75 16.24
C MET A 66 1.91 4.31 15.82
N LYS A 67 1.51 3.32 16.62
CA LYS A 67 1.70 1.90 16.28
C LYS A 67 1.00 1.50 14.97
N ALA A 68 -0.16 2.08 14.66
CA ALA A 68 -0.84 1.81 13.40
C ALA A 68 -0.07 2.38 12.20
N ILE A 69 0.54 3.56 12.35
CA ILE A 69 1.44 4.14 11.34
C ILE A 69 2.64 3.22 11.12
N ASP A 70 3.28 2.74 12.20
CA ASP A 70 4.44 1.83 12.11
C ASP A 70 4.09 0.54 11.34
N LEU A 71 2.98 -0.11 11.71
CA LEU A 71 2.51 -1.32 11.03
C LEU A 71 2.19 -1.09 9.55
N THR A 72 1.66 0.09 9.22
CA THR A 72 1.35 0.46 7.83
C THR A 72 2.64 0.64 7.02
N MET A 73 3.65 1.29 7.60
CA MET A 73 4.96 1.45 6.96
C MET A 73 5.68 0.12 6.76
N ASP A 74 5.58 -0.79 7.73
CA ASP A 74 6.15 -2.12 7.62
C ASP A 74 5.44 -2.96 6.54
N LEU A 75 4.12 -2.83 6.42
CA LEU A 75 3.37 -3.44 5.33
C LEU A 75 3.86 -2.95 3.95
N PHE A 76 4.07 -1.64 3.77
CA PHE A 76 4.61 -1.11 2.51
C PHE A 76 6.00 -1.67 2.19
N LYS A 77 6.89 -1.79 3.19
CA LYS A 77 8.21 -2.39 2.99
C LYS A 77 8.12 -3.84 2.53
N GLU A 78 7.24 -4.64 3.13
CA GLU A 78 7.07 -6.05 2.73
C GLU A 78 6.47 -6.15 1.31
N LEU A 79 5.52 -5.28 0.95
CA LEU A 79 4.98 -5.24 -0.42
C LEU A 79 6.07 -4.92 -1.45
N LEU A 80 6.96 -3.96 -1.17
CA LEU A 80 8.08 -3.64 -2.05
C LEU A 80 9.08 -4.79 -2.17
N LYS A 81 9.38 -5.45 -1.06
CA LYS A 81 10.25 -6.63 -1.08
C LYS A 81 9.66 -7.75 -1.95
N ILE A 82 8.36 -8.02 -1.82
CA ILE A 82 7.66 -9.00 -2.66
C ILE A 82 7.72 -8.56 -4.13
N LYS A 83 7.47 -7.28 -4.44
CA LYS A 83 7.60 -6.72 -5.79
C LYS A 83 8.98 -7.02 -6.38
N TYR A 84 10.05 -6.72 -5.66
CA TYR A 84 11.42 -6.94 -6.13
C TYR A 84 11.74 -8.43 -6.34
N GLN A 85 11.28 -9.30 -5.44
CA GLN A 85 11.43 -10.76 -5.61
C GLN A 85 10.73 -11.25 -6.88
N MET A 86 9.54 -10.74 -7.19
CA MET A 86 8.81 -11.10 -8.40
C MET A 86 9.53 -10.64 -9.68
N VAL A 87 10.07 -9.41 -9.68
CA VAL A 87 10.86 -8.89 -10.81
C VAL A 87 12.11 -9.75 -11.03
N GLU A 88 12.85 -10.05 -9.97
CA GLU A 88 14.06 -10.89 -10.05
C GLU A 88 13.76 -12.29 -10.60
N MET A 89 12.65 -12.91 -10.18
CA MET A 89 12.22 -14.21 -10.69
C MET A 89 11.84 -14.15 -12.19
N ALA A 90 11.19 -13.07 -12.62
CA ALA A 90 10.80 -12.86 -14.01
C ALA A 90 12.02 -12.64 -14.93
N ASP A 91 13.07 -11.99 -14.43
CA ASP A 91 14.30 -11.79 -15.18
C ASP A 91 15.08 -13.11 -15.31
N LYS A 92 15.18 -13.90 -14.23
CA LYS A 92 15.82 -15.23 -14.25
C LYS A 92 15.15 -16.24 -15.17
N THR A 93 13.86 -16.07 -15.46
CA THR A 93 13.13 -16.97 -16.38
C THR A 93 13.25 -16.57 -17.85
N LYS A 94 13.68 -15.34 -18.16
CA LYS A 94 13.84 -14.85 -19.53
C LYS A 94 15.20 -15.18 -20.17
N ASP A 95 16.20 -15.52 -19.36
CA ASP A 95 17.50 -16.02 -19.82
C ASP A 95 17.73 -17.49 -19.42
N PRO A 96 17.04 -18.46 -20.05
CA PRO A 96 17.43 -19.86 -19.92
C PRO A 96 18.75 -20.06 -20.70
N LYS A 97 19.84 -20.28 -19.96
CA LYS A 97 21.06 -20.86 -20.52
C LYS A 97 20.82 -22.26 -21.07
#